data_AF-A0A167FKH7-F1
#
_entry.id   AF-A0A167FKH7-F1
#
_cell.length_a   1.000
_cell.length_b   1.000
_cell.length_c   1.000
_cell.angle_alpha   90.00
_cell.angle_beta   90.00
_cell.angle_gamma   90.00
#
_symmetry.space_group_name_H-M   'P 1'
#
loop_
_entity.id
_entity.type
_entity.pdbx_description
1 polymer ?
#
loop_
_entity_poly.entity_id
_entity_poly.type
_entity_poly.pdbx_seq_one_letter_code
_entity_poly.pdbx_strand_id
1 'polypeptide(L)'
;MVAVPVSSAEIQAATIHRRIPHCLRIYGSPFVILWCIFLYALFTKYDEWFRQEGRVCVTSAFLVMSHVLSFLVTRWNTGLNARITCANATSLENADCIHIIPTRYGGKETLVPLMKNSGSPGIYAFVYRQQTYVCRTGTPFKPLPSPPDPPTPLTSCIMPGLASYIVTVTDHLPVSRSPRTHILDIRYISF
;
A
#
# COMPACT_ATOMS: atom_id res chain seq x y z
N MET A 1 -3.71 -7.42 16.47
CA MET A 1 -2.60 -6.98 15.60
C MET A 1 -1.45 -7.97 15.79
N VAL A 2 -1.04 -8.69 14.73
CA VAL A 2 0.15 -9.55 14.77
C VAL A 2 1.31 -8.77 14.17
N ALA A 3 2.38 -8.58 14.94
CA ALA A 3 3.60 -7.97 14.47
C ALA A 3 4.47 -9.02 13.77
N VAL A 4 5.11 -8.64 12.66
CA VAL A 4 6.01 -9.54 11.93
C VAL A 4 7.43 -8.99 11.97
N PRO A 5 8.44 -9.80 12.33
CA PRO A 5 9.82 -9.34 12.35
C PRO A 5 10.33 -9.05 10.95
N VAL A 6 10.91 -7.86 10.77
CA VAL A 6 11.55 -7.41 9.53
C VAL A 6 13.02 -7.13 9.82
N SER A 7 13.90 -7.73 9.03
CA SER A 7 15.36 -7.55 9.14
C SER A 7 15.79 -6.36 8.28
N SER A 8 15.43 -5.14 8.70
CA SER A 8 15.85 -3.88 8.05
C SER A 8 15.97 -2.75 9.07
N ALA A 9 17.04 -1.95 9.01
CA ALA A 9 17.24 -0.80 9.89
C ALA A 9 16.25 0.35 9.63
N GLU A 10 15.59 0.34 8.48
CA GLU A 10 14.65 1.39 8.07
C GLU A 10 13.24 1.20 8.66
N ILE A 11 12.87 -0.05 8.97
CA ILE A 11 11.52 -0.44 9.36
C ILE A 11 11.51 -0.70 10.86
N GLN A 12 10.76 0.09 11.61
CA GLN A 12 10.63 -0.08 13.06
C GLN A 12 9.68 -1.24 13.40
N ALA A 13 8.52 -1.26 12.75
CA ALA A 13 7.51 -2.28 12.99
C ALA A 13 6.69 -2.54 11.72
N ALA A 14 6.27 -3.79 11.54
CA ALA A 14 5.35 -4.16 10.48
C ALA A 14 4.19 -4.96 11.09
N THR A 15 2.96 -4.60 10.70
CA THR A 15 1.73 -5.25 11.17
C THR A 15 0.93 -5.78 9.99
N ILE A 16 0.38 -6.98 10.13
CA ILE A 16 -0.40 -7.63 9.08
C ILE A 16 -1.89 -7.34 9.24
N HIS A 17 -2.53 -7.05 8.11
CA HIS A 17 -3.96 -6.76 8.06
C HIS A 17 -4.62 -7.43 6.86
N ARG A 18 -5.91 -7.71 7.01
CA ARG A 18 -6.79 -8.23 5.96
C ARG A 18 -7.59 -7.08 5.37
N ARG A 19 -7.75 -7.02 4.05
CA ARG A 19 -8.48 -5.93 3.42
C ARG A 19 -10.00 -6.18 3.55
N ILE A 20 -10.73 -5.17 4.05
CA ILE A 20 -12.19 -5.24 4.16
C ILE A 20 -12.80 -4.87 2.81
N PRO A 21 -13.88 -5.55 2.36
CA PRO A 21 -14.60 -5.19 1.14
C PRO A 21 -15.18 -3.78 1.23
N HIS A 22 -15.31 -3.12 0.07
CA HIS A 22 -15.67 -1.70 0.00
C HIS A 22 -17.01 -1.38 0.69
N CYS A 23 -17.98 -2.29 0.63
CA CYS A 23 -19.31 -2.13 1.22
C CYS A 23 -19.31 -2.09 2.75
N LEU A 24 -18.32 -2.74 3.39
CA LEU A 24 -18.19 -2.77 4.85
C LEU A 24 -17.32 -1.62 5.39
N ARG A 25 -16.89 -0.69 4.52
CA ARG A 25 -16.11 0.47 4.96
C ARG A 25 -17.00 1.39 5.78
N ILE A 26 -16.57 1.61 7.01
CA ILE A 26 -17.27 2.42 8.03
C ILE A 26 -17.59 3.84 7.52
N TYR A 27 -16.86 4.36 6.52
CA TYR A 27 -17.12 5.70 5.95
C TYR A 27 -18.55 5.89 5.41
N GLY A 28 -19.18 4.85 4.85
CA GLY A 28 -20.56 4.97 4.34
C GLY A 28 -21.63 4.97 5.43
N SER A 29 -21.41 4.18 6.49
CA SER A 29 -22.44 3.87 7.50
C SER A 29 -23.05 5.10 8.21
N PRO A 30 -22.26 6.00 8.85
CA PRO A 30 -22.84 7.09 9.61
C PRO A 30 -23.48 8.13 8.68
N PHE A 31 -22.87 8.41 7.53
CA PHE A 31 -23.40 9.42 6.61
C PHE A 31 -24.68 8.97 5.93
N VAL A 32 -24.83 7.68 5.59
CA VAL A 32 -26.09 7.14 5.08
C VAL A 32 -27.21 7.32 6.10
N ILE A 33 -26.94 7.05 7.38
CA ILE A 33 -27.92 7.29 8.46
C ILE A 33 -28.28 8.77 8.57
N LEU A 34 -27.29 9.67 8.54
CA LEU A 34 -27.53 11.13 8.55
C LEU A 34 -28.39 11.58 7.36
N TRP A 35 -28.14 11.06 6.15
CA TRP A 35 -28.94 11.35 4.97
C TRP A 35 -30.37 10.83 5.12
N CYS A 36 -30.57 9.63 5.66
CA CYS A 36 -31.89 9.09 5.95
C CYS A 36 -32.66 9.95 6.96
N ILE A 37 -32.00 10.43 8.02
CA ILE A 37 -32.61 11.33 9.02
C ILE A 37 -32.99 12.67 8.38
N PHE A 38 -32.10 13.25 7.56
CA PHE A 38 -32.37 14.49 6.84
C PHE A 38 -33.57 14.36 5.90
N LEU A 39 -33.63 13.28 5.10
CA LEU A 39 -34.76 12.99 4.22
C LEU A 39 -36.05 12.77 5.02
N TYR A 40 -35.99 12.02 6.11
CA TYR A 40 -37.15 11.81 6.99
C TYR A 40 -37.68 13.15 7.52
N ALA A 41 -36.79 14.02 8.02
CA ALA A 41 -37.15 15.34 8.50
C ALA A 41 -37.76 16.21 7.38
N LEU A 42 -37.25 16.11 6.15
CA LEU A 42 -37.78 16.83 4.99
C LEU A 42 -39.21 16.39 4.64
N PHE A 43 -39.52 15.09 4.75
CA PHE A 43 -40.84 14.56 4.39
C PHE A 43 -41.89 14.64 5.51
N THR A 44 -41.49 14.47 6.78
CA THR A 44 -42.45 14.37 7.91
C THR A 44 -42.48 15.58 8.83
N LYS A 45 -41.38 16.33 8.91
CA LYS A 45 -41.18 17.41 9.88
C LYS A 45 -40.81 18.73 9.24
N TYR A 46 -41.20 18.92 7.96
CA TYR A 46 -40.87 20.12 7.20
C TYR A 46 -41.28 21.41 7.92
N ASP A 47 -42.55 21.49 8.32
CA ASP A 47 -43.13 22.69 8.95
C ASP A 47 -42.57 22.99 10.35
N GLU A 48 -42.00 22.00 11.03
CA GLU A 48 -41.48 22.14 12.38
C GLU A 48 -39.98 22.48 12.37
N TRP A 49 -39.20 21.81 11.54
CA TRP A 49 -37.73 21.93 11.53
C TRP A 49 -37.23 22.91 10.47
N PHE A 50 -37.92 23.00 9.33
CA PHE A 50 -37.51 23.75 8.14
C PHE A 50 -38.42 24.95 7.81
N ARG A 51 -39.24 25.38 8.77
CA ARG A 51 -40.16 26.53 8.64
C ARG A 51 -39.51 27.83 8.15
N GLN A 52 -38.22 28.02 8.44
CA GLN A 52 -37.48 29.22 8.02
C GLN A 52 -36.94 29.07 6.60
N GLU A 53 -37.15 30.09 5.78
CA GLU A 53 -36.59 30.21 4.44
C GLU A 53 -35.07 29.98 4.47
N GLY A 54 -34.58 29.10 3.60
CA GLY A 54 -33.14 28.80 3.46
C GLY A 54 -32.57 27.78 4.46
N ARG A 55 -33.32 27.32 5.47
CA ARG A 55 -32.80 26.39 6.48
C ARG A 55 -32.42 25.02 5.89
N VAL A 56 -33.20 24.53 4.90
CA VAL A 56 -32.88 23.30 4.14
C VAL A 56 -31.54 23.44 3.41
N CYS A 57 -31.28 24.59 2.79
CA CYS A 57 -30.03 24.86 2.07
C CYS A 57 -28.84 24.80 3.02
N VAL A 58 -28.91 25.51 4.15
CA VAL A 58 -27.84 25.54 5.16
C VAL A 58 -27.59 24.14 5.74
N THR A 59 -28.65 23.42 6.15
CA THR A 59 -28.51 22.06 6.69
C THR A 59 -27.90 21.10 5.67
N SER A 60 -28.33 21.15 4.41
CA SER A 60 -27.77 20.29 3.35
C SER A 60 -26.30 20.62 3.05
N ALA A 61 -25.91 21.89 3.06
CA ALA A 61 -24.53 22.32 2.87
C ALA A 61 -23.61 21.82 3.99
N PHE A 62 -24.04 21.92 5.25
CA PHE A 62 -23.30 21.35 6.38
C PHE A 62 -23.15 19.84 6.26
N LEU A 63 -24.22 19.14 5.87
CA LEU A 63 -24.19 17.68 5.71
C LEU A 63 -23.16 17.24 4.67
N VAL A 64 -23.16 17.90 3.50
CA VAL A 64 -22.20 17.63 2.42
C VAL A 64 -20.78 18.00 2.86
N MET A 65 -20.59 19.15 3.51
CA MET A 65 -19.28 19.58 4.00
C MET A 65 -18.70 18.61 5.03
N SER A 66 -19.50 18.17 6.00
CA SER A 66 -19.10 17.16 6.99
C SER A 66 -18.75 15.82 6.35
N HIS A 67 -19.47 15.43 5.29
CA HIS A 67 -19.16 14.23 4.51
C HIS A 67 -17.77 14.35 3.86
N VAL A 68 -17.57 15.41 3.06
CA VAL A 68 -16.28 15.64 2.36
C VAL A 68 -15.12 15.78 3.33
N LEU A 69 -15.30 16.50 4.45
CA LEU A 69 -14.25 16.66 5.45
C LEU A 69 -13.85 15.32 6.07
N SER A 70 -14.84 14.46 6.37
CA SER A 70 -14.59 13.13 6.89
C SER A 70 -13.85 12.24 5.88
N PHE A 71 -14.16 12.38 4.58
CA PHE A 71 -13.42 11.70 3.52
C PHE A 71 -11.96 12.15 3.50
N LEU A 72 -11.75 13.46 3.55
CA LEU A 72 -10.43 14.06 3.45
C LEU A 72 -9.53 13.66 4.63
N VAL A 73 -10.06 13.73 5.85
CA VAL A 73 -9.35 13.29 7.07
C VAL A 73 -8.95 11.81 6.95
N THR A 74 -9.83 10.97 6.41
CA THR A 74 -9.54 9.56 6.18
C THR A 74 -8.43 9.34 5.16
N ARG A 75 -8.36 10.15 4.09
CA ARG A 75 -7.30 10.01 3.07
C ARG A 75 -5.96 10.60 3.48
N TRP A 76 -5.96 11.62 4.35
CA TRP A 76 -4.73 12.28 4.78
C TRP A 76 -3.94 11.46 5.80
N ASN A 77 -4.64 10.71 6.66
CA ASN A 77 -4.02 9.91 7.70
C ASN A 77 -3.98 8.44 7.29
N THR A 78 -2.78 7.94 6.97
CA THR A 78 -2.56 6.56 6.53
C THR A 78 -2.86 5.52 7.62
N GLY A 79 -2.59 5.81 8.89
CA GLY A 79 -2.91 4.94 10.02
C GLY A 79 -4.42 4.85 10.29
N LEU A 80 -5.14 5.97 10.16
CA LEU A 80 -6.59 5.98 10.24
C LEU A 80 -7.20 5.21 9.05
N ASN A 81 -6.70 5.45 7.85
CA ASN A 81 -7.10 4.71 6.66
C ASN A 81 -6.85 3.20 6.81
N ALA A 82 -5.71 2.81 7.37
CA ALA A 82 -5.39 1.41 7.65
C ALA A 82 -6.39 0.78 8.63
N ARG A 83 -6.78 1.49 9.70
CA ARG A 83 -7.78 1.01 10.66
C ARG A 83 -9.20 0.91 10.09
N ILE A 84 -9.57 1.83 9.20
CA ILE A 84 -10.91 1.88 8.59
C ILE A 84 -11.04 0.85 7.46
N THR A 85 -9.99 0.68 6.65
CA THR A 85 -10.02 -0.15 5.45
C THR A 85 -9.56 -1.58 5.71
N CYS A 86 -8.83 -1.83 6.81
CA CYS A 86 -8.26 -3.14 7.09
C CYS A 86 -8.69 -3.69 8.45
N ALA A 87 -8.97 -4.99 8.47
CA ALA A 87 -9.21 -5.77 9.68
C ALA A 87 -7.89 -6.42 10.14
N ASN A 88 -7.79 -6.70 11.44
CA ASN A 88 -6.65 -7.43 11.98
C ASN A 88 -6.56 -8.84 11.39
N ALA A 89 -5.41 -9.23 10.86
CA ALA A 89 -5.13 -10.60 10.44
C ALA A 89 -4.41 -11.37 11.55
N THR A 90 -4.80 -12.63 11.76
CA THR A 90 -4.19 -13.52 12.77
C THR A 90 -2.98 -14.29 12.22
N SER A 91 -2.91 -14.49 10.90
CA SER A 91 -1.88 -15.27 10.23
C SER A 91 -1.48 -14.63 8.90
N LEU A 92 -0.25 -14.87 8.47
CA LEU A 92 0.31 -14.36 7.22
C LEU A 92 -0.45 -14.89 5.99
N GLU A 93 -1.02 -16.09 6.09
CA GLU A 93 -1.83 -16.72 5.03
C GLU A 93 -3.13 -15.94 4.73
N ASN A 94 -3.73 -15.36 5.78
CA ASN A 94 -4.99 -14.63 5.73
C ASN A 94 -4.79 -13.11 5.56
N ALA A 95 -3.54 -12.65 5.53
CA ALA A 95 -3.21 -11.24 5.40
C ALA A 95 -3.17 -10.82 3.92
N ASP A 96 -3.74 -9.67 3.59
CA ASP A 96 -3.75 -9.13 2.22
C ASP A 96 -2.89 -7.87 2.10
N CYS A 97 -2.68 -7.17 3.23
CA CYS A 97 -1.95 -5.92 3.29
C CYS A 97 -1.01 -5.93 4.51
N ILE A 98 0.10 -5.24 4.38
CA ILE A 98 1.05 -5.01 5.47
C ILE A 98 1.14 -3.50 5.74
N HIS A 99 0.99 -3.12 6.99
CA HIS A 99 1.14 -1.74 7.44
C HIS A 99 2.54 -1.58 8.04
N ILE A 100 3.35 -0.76 7.37
CA ILE A 100 4.76 -0.54 7.68
C ILE A 100 4.90 0.78 8.43
N ILE A 101 5.46 0.70 9.62
CA ILE A 101 5.81 1.85 10.46
C ILE A 101 7.31 2.08 10.31
N PRO A 102 7.73 3.14 9.59
CA PRO A 102 9.14 3.46 9.46
C PRO A 102 9.71 3.94 10.79
N THR A 103 11.04 3.97 10.89
CA THR A 103 11.73 4.63 12.00
C THR A 103 11.40 6.13 12.05
N ARG A 104 11.71 6.82 13.16
CA ARG A 104 11.36 8.25 13.37
C ARG A 104 11.76 9.20 12.23
N TYR A 105 12.83 8.88 11.50
CA TYR A 105 13.32 9.67 10.36
C TYR A 105 12.92 9.08 8.99
N GLY A 106 12.23 7.95 8.97
CA GLY A 106 11.86 7.19 7.78
C GLY A 106 10.55 7.63 7.11
N GLY A 107 10.03 8.82 7.42
CA GLY A 107 8.88 9.40 6.72
C GLY A 107 7.51 8.88 7.20
N LYS A 108 6.52 8.87 6.29
CA LYS A 108 5.12 8.53 6.61
C LYS A 108 4.88 7.02 6.61
N GLU A 109 4.04 6.57 7.54
CA GLU A 109 3.54 5.19 7.58
C GLU A 109 2.81 4.83 6.28
N THR A 110 3.05 3.62 5.78
CA THR A 110 2.59 3.21 4.46
C THR A 110 1.92 1.84 4.53
N LEU A 111 0.77 1.71 3.88
CA LEU A 111 0.06 0.45 3.68
C LEU A 111 0.45 -0.13 2.32
N VAL A 112 1.07 -1.31 2.31
CA VAL A 112 1.54 -1.99 1.10
C VAL A 112 0.76 -3.29 0.88
N PRO A 113 0.32 -3.62 -0.34
CA PRO A 113 -0.31 -4.89 -0.62
C PRO A 113 0.69 -6.05 -0.54
N LEU A 114 0.26 -7.17 0.05
CA LEU A 114 1.08 -8.37 0.15
C LEU A 114 0.92 -9.22 -1.11
N MET A 115 2.01 -9.51 -1.82
CA MET A 115 2.01 -10.40 -2.99
C MET A 115 2.21 -11.84 -2.52
N LYS A 116 1.23 -12.70 -2.82
CA LYS A 116 1.27 -14.14 -2.57
C LYS A 116 1.56 -14.84 -3.89
N ASN A 117 2.57 -15.72 -3.93
CA ASN A 117 2.83 -16.54 -5.10
C ASN A 117 1.89 -17.75 -5.11
N SER A 118 1.06 -17.90 -6.15
CA SER A 118 0.17 -19.04 -6.31
C SER A 118 0.91 -20.36 -6.59
N GLY A 119 2.11 -20.29 -7.17
CA GLY A 119 2.91 -21.48 -7.51
C GLY A 119 3.72 -22.06 -6.34
N SER A 120 4.00 -21.26 -5.31
CA SER A 120 4.80 -21.69 -4.15
C SER A 120 4.15 -21.19 -2.85
N PRO A 121 3.21 -21.96 -2.27
CA PRO A 121 2.54 -21.55 -1.03
C PRO A 121 3.57 -21.34 0.08
N GLY A 122 3.48 -20.21 0.79
CA GLY A 122 4.40 -19.86 1.88
C GLY A 122 5.55 -18.92 1.50
N ILE A 123 5.60 -18.42 0.26
CA ILE A 123 6.47 -17.30 -0.13
C ILE A 123 5.63 -16.03 -0.25
N TYR A 124 6.00 -15.02 0.53
CA TYR A 124 5.34 -13.72 0.59
C TYR A 124 6.33 -12.63 0.21
N ALA A 125 5.90 -11.72 -0.66
CA ALA A 125 6.71 -10.58 -1.07
C ALA A 125 5.94 -9.28 -0.94
N PHE A 126 6.63 -8.19 -0.64
CA PHE A 126 6.09 -6.85 -0.76
C PHE A 126 7.18 -5.90 -1.23
N VAL A 127 6.77 -4.79 -1.85
CA VAL A 127 7.70 -3.77 -2.34
C VAL A 127 7.54 -2.51 -1.48
N TYR A 128 8.63 -2.05 -0.89
CA TYR A 128 8.69 -0.81 -0.13
C TYR A 128 9.86 0.03 -0.63
N ARG A 129 9.59 1.29 -1.02
CA ARG A 129 10.60 2.22 -1.57
C ARG A 129 11.47 1.61 -2.67
N GLN A 130 10.84 0.92 -3.62
CA GLN A 130 11.50 0.22 -4.74
C GLN A 130 12.40 -0.97 -4.34
N GLN A 131 12.48 -1.31 -3.04
CA GLN A 131 13.11 -2.54 -2.57
C GLN A 131 12.06 -3.63 -2.38
N THR A 132 12.35 -4.83 -2.90
CA THR A 132 11.48 -5.99 -2.71
C THR A 132 11.94 -6.74 -1.47
N TYR A 133 11.03 -6.93 -0.52
CA TYR A 133 11.24 -7.75 0.66
C TYR A 133 10.55 -9.09 0.44
N VAL A 134 11.27 -10.17 0.73
CA VAL A 134 10.76 -11.54 0.63
C VAL A 134 10.81 -12.21 1.99
N CYS A 135 9.80 -13.03 2.25
CA CYS A 135 9.68 -13.85 3.45
C CYS A 135 9.20 -15.24 3.05
N ARG A 136 9.81 -16.24 3.68
CA ARG A 136 9.28 -17.60 3.74
C ARG A 136 8.61 -17.78 5.10
N THR A 137 7.50 -18.51 5.17
CA THR A 137 6.83 -18.87 6.43
C THR A 137 7.85 -19.26 7.51
N GLY A 138 7.86 -18.55 8.65
CA GLY A 138 8.77 -18.78 9.78
C GLY A 138 10.10 -18.02 9.73
N THR A 139 10.41 -17.30 8.66
CA THR A 139 11.61 -16.45 8.56
C THR A 139 11.24 -14.96 8.61
N PRO A 140 12.12 -14.08 9.11
CA PRO A 140 11.87 -12.63 9.06
C PRO A 140 11.95 -12.13 7.61
N PHE A 141 11.23 -11.04 7.30
CA PHE A 141 11.33 -10.40 5.99
C PHE A 141 12.74 -9.85 5.77
N LYS A 142 13.35 -10.21 4.64
CA LYS A 142 14.69 -9.73 4.23
C LYS A 142 14.61 -9.00 2.90
N PRO A 143 15.36 -7.90 2.73
CA PRO A 143 15.49 -7.26 1.43
C PRO A 143 16.14 -8.23 0.44
N LEU A 144 15.71 -8.21 -0.82
CA LEU A 144 16.40 -8.93 -1.88
C LEU A 144 17.82 -8.38 -2.02
N PRO A 145 18.85 -9.23 -2.08
CA PRO A 145 20.19 -8.77 -2.43
C PRO A 145 20.13 -8.03 -3.76
N SER A 146 20.56 -6.77 -3.78
CA SER A 146 20.83 -6.11 -5.04
C SER A 146 21.94 -6.91 -5.75
N PRO A 147 21.87 -7.10 -7.08
CA PRO A 147 23.04 -7.58 -7.80
C PRO A 147 24.23 -6.69 -7.43
N PRO A 148 25.41 -7.27 -7.15
CA PRO A 148 26.61 -6.49 -6.93
C PRO A 148 26.81 -5.58 -8.15
N ASP A 149 26.99 -4.28 -7.92
CA ASP A 149 27.43 -3.41 -8.99
C ASP A 149 28.75 -3.99 -9.53
N PRO A 150 28.92 -4.14 -10.86
CA PRO A 150 30.22 -4.49 -11.40
C PRO A 150 31.22 -3.47 -10.84
N PRO A 151 32.38 -3.90 -10.33
CA PRO A 151 33.36 -2.97 -9.78
C PRO A 151 33.62 -1.91 -10.85
N THR A 152 33.42 -0.65 -10.52
CA THR A 152 33.73 0.49 -11.37
C THR A 152 35.24 0.73 -11.30
N PRO A 153 36.06 0.33 -12.29
CA PRO A 153 37.38 0.90 -12.41
C PRO A 153 37.20 2.34 -12.92
N LEU A 154 37.33 3.33 -12.05
CA LEU A 154 37.49 4.74 -12.47
C LEU A 154 38.88 5.01 -13.07
N THR A 155 39.56 4.00 -13.62
CA THR A 155 40.90 4.17 -14.21
C THR A 155 41.13 3.10 -15.28
N SER A 156 41.49 3.54 -16.49
CA SER A 156 41.93 2.75 -17.66
C SER A 156 40.85 2.06 -18.52
N CYS A 157 40.05 2.85 -19.24
CA CYS A 157 39.71 2.49 -20.63
C CYS A 157 40.70 3.20 -21.57
N ILE A 158 41.92 2.68 -21.64
CA ILE A 158 42.78 2.86 -22.82
C ILE A 158 43.17 1.44 -23.22
N MET A 159 42.46 0.86 -24.19
CA MET A 159 43.01 -0.22 -25.01
C MET A 159 43.28 0.34 -26.40
N PRO A 160 44.54 0.40 -26.84
CA PRO A 160 44.86 0.39 -28.26
C PRO A 160 44.86 -1.08 -28.74
N GLY A 161 44.25 -1.32 -29.89
CA GLY A 161 44.55 -2.51 -30.69
C GLY A 161 43.63 -3.71 -30.49
N LEU A 162 42.81 -3.92 -31.51
CA LEU A 162 42.21 -5.20 -31.91
C LEU A 162 43.22 -6.37 -31.81
N ALA A 163 42.91 -7.39 -31.01
CA ALA A 163 43.36 -8.76 -31.24
C ALA A 163 42.39 -9.76 -30.58
N SER A 164 41.57 -10.35 -31.44
CA SER A 164 40.86 -11.63 -31.34
C SER A 164 41.36 -12.64 -30.30
N TYR A 165 40.46 -13.15 -29.47
CA TYR A 165 40.45 -14.56 -29.08
C TYR A 165 39.03 -15.01 -28.71
N ILE A 166 38.53 -16.01 -29.42
CA ILE A 166 37.27 -16.69 -29.19
C ILE A 166 37.51 -17.72 -28.09
N VAL A 167 36.70 -17.70 -27.03
CA VAL A 167 36.51 -18.88 -26.17
C VAL A 167 35.01 -19.10 -25.97
N THR A 168 34.50 -20.04 -26.76
CA THR A 168 33.27 -20.79 -26.51
C THR A 168 33.49 -21.78 -25.36
N VAL A 169 32.68 -21.69 -24.29
CA VAL A 169 32.37 -22.84 -23.44
C VAL A 169 30.87 -22.85 -23.15
N THR A 170 30.30 -24.01 -23.48
CA THR A 170 28.90 -24.37 -23.56
C THR A 170 28.35 -24.83 -22.20
N ASP A 171 27.09 -24.47 -21.97
CA ASP A 171 26.01 -25.28 -21.37
C ASP A 171 25.66 -25.21 -19.86
N HIS A 172 24.33 -25.28 -19.67
CA HIS A 172 23.52 -25.61 -18.49
C HIS A 172 23.03 -24.50 -17.55
N LEU A 173 21.88 -23.90 -17.90
CA LEU A 173 20.61 -23.82 -17.12
C LEU A 173 19.71 -22.70 -17.66
N PRO A 174 18.41 -22.93 -17.98
CA PRO A 174 17.50 -21.85 -18.36
C PRO A 174 17.00 -21.14 -17.09
N VAL A 175 17.77 -20.18 -16.57
CA VAL A 175 17.22 -19.13 -15.72
C VAL A 175 16.43 -18.20 -16.63
N SER A 176 15.16 -18.55 -16.85
CA SER A 176 14.17 -17.64 -17.43
C SER A 176 13.83 -16.55 -16.40
N ARG A 177 14.79 -15.67 -16.11
CA ARG A 177 14.49 -14.36 -15.54
C ARG A 177 14.12 -13.44 -16.69
N SER A 178 12.82 -13.17 -16.78
CA SER A 178 12.27 -12.06 -17.54
C SER A 178 13.19 -10.83 -17.39
N PRO A 179 13.69 -10.24 -18.49
CA PRO A 179 14.47 -9.03 -18.43
C PRO A 179 13.63 -7.98 -17.71
N ARG A 180 14.16 -7.47 -16.61
CA ARG A 180 13.59 -6.40 -15.82
C ARG A 180 13.47 -5.18 -16.75
N THR A 181 12.32 -5.06 -17.42
CA THR A 181 11.98 -3.86 -18.17
C THR A 181 12.00 -2.72 -17.16
N HIS A 182 12.98 -1.84 -17.33
CA HIS A 182 13.06 -0.53 -16.70
C HIS A 182 11.89 0.32 -17.22
N ILE A 183 10.67 -0.06 -16.85
CA ILE A 183 9.50 0.78 -16.97
C ILE A 183 9.44 1.49 -15.64
N LEU A 184 9.83 2.77 -15.66
CA LEU A 184 9.44 3.76 -14.65
C LEU A 184 7.91 3.82 -14.67
N ASP A 185 7.26 2.82 -14.06
CA ASP A 185 5.83 2.82 -13.83
C ASP A 185 5.59 3.80 -12.67
N ILE A 186 5.61 5.09 -13.03
CA ILE A 186 5.03 6.15 -12.24
C ILE A 186 3.54 5.85 -12.23
N ARG A 187 3.12 4.94 -11.34
CA ARG A 187 1.70 4.78 -11.02
C ARG A 187 1.25 6.10 -10.41
N TYR A 188 0.72 6.94 -11.27
CA TYR A 188 -0.17 8.03 -10.91
C TYR A 188 -1.21 7.46 -9.96
N ILE A 189 -1.19 7.95 -8.73
CA ILE A 189 -2.25 7.76 -7.77
C ILE A 189 -3.43 8.55 -8.33
N SER A 190 -4.30 7.87 -9.08
CA SER A 190 -5.59 8.43 -9.47
C SER A 190 -6.41 8.68 -8.21
N PHE A 191 -6.95 9.89 -8.15
CA PHE A 191 -7.70 10.53 -7.07
C PHE A 191 -8.81 9.64 -6.49
#